data_AF-A0A6H9JRV6-F1
#
_entry.id   AF-A0A6H9JRV6-F1
#
_cell.length_a   1.000
_cell.length_b   1.000
_cell.length_c   1.000
_cell.angle_alpha   90.00
_cell.angle_beta   90.00
_cell.angle_gamma   90.00
#
_symmetry.space_group_name_H-M   'P 1'
#
loop_
_entity.id
_entity.type
_entity.pdbx_description
1 polymer ?
#
loop_
_entity_poly.entity_id
_entity_poly.type
_entity_poly.pdbx_seq_one_letter_code
_entity_poly.pdbx_strand_id
1 'polypeptide(L)'
;MFVNGSKRGFNESDLELMSESGFLEKRNNGYFYTSSVLEKKQVCIDDYYSFLEKVAELAIYKQKIVDDKIKICDFNEFEKKSFLYAQRYIYKLIFIQAELYYTHKADFSYVMSEWCFASIISEKVNRFLGEIGEEFLDENIKVGEFPSLFIDYLEEINEVTIIDFFNFPKESIDKFWQYTGLINALTRFF
;
A
#
# COMPACT_ATOMS: atom_id res chain seq x y z
N MET A 1 11.25 -13.83 -1.68
CA MET A 1 10.58 -14.37 -0.47
C MET A 1 10.25 -13.17 0.38
N PHE A 2 9.03 -13.05 0.90
CA PHE A 2 8.63 -11.86 1.63
C PHE A 2 9.40 -11.71 2.94
N VAL A 3 9.48 -10.50 3.47
CA VAL A 3 10.25 -10.13 4.68
C VAL A 3 9.94 -10.96 5.93
N ASN A 4 8.73 -11.52 6.03
CA ASN A 4 8.31 -12.38 7.14
C ASN A 4 8.30 -13.88 6.79
N GLY A 5 8.83 -14.24 5.62
CA GLY A 5 8.86 -15.61 5.11
C GLY A 5 7.59 -16.09 4.41
N SER A 6 6.61 -15.21 4.20
CA SER A 6 5.42 -15.52 3.41
C SER A 6 5.79 -15.89 1.96
N LYS A 7 4.98 -16.81 1.40
CA LYS A 7 5.10 -17.28 0.01
C LYS A 7 4.21 -16.44 -0.91
N ARG A 8 4.61 -16.37 -2.17
CA ARG A 8 3.81 -15.73 -3.23
C ARG A 8 2.44 -16.40 -3.29
N GLY A 9 1.40 -15.62 -3.52
CA GLY A 9 0.05 -16.13 -3.71
C GLY A 9 -0.07 -17.08 -4.89
N PHE A 10 0.56 -16.73 -6.02
CA PHE A 10 0.67 -17.58 -7.20
C PHE A 10 2.03 -18.28 -7.24
N ASN A 11 2.00 -19.61 -7.31
CA ASN A 11 3.18 -20.42 -7.59
C ASN A 11 3.36 -20.62 -9.10
N GLU A 12 4.49 -21.18 -9.52
CA GLU A 12 4.82 -21.38 -10.94
C GLU A 12 3.78 -22.26 -11.67
N SER A 13 3.26 -23.30 -11.03
CA SER A 13 2.21 -24.15 -11.61
C SER A 13 0.90 -23.39 -11.80
N ASP A 14 0.54 -22.47 -10.89
CA ASP A 14 -0.63 -21.61 -11.05
C ASP A 14 -0.44 -20.68 -12.26
N LEU A 15 0.76 -20.13 -12.46
CA LEU A 15 1.07 -19.25 -13.59
C LEU A 15 1.02 -19.98 -14.93
N GLU A 16 1.55 -21.20 -15.01
CA GLU A 16 1.47 -22.03 -16.21
C GLU A 16 0.01 -22.35 -16.57
N LEU A 17 -0.79 -22.81 -15.60
CA LEU A 17 -2.22 -23.11 -15.81
C LEU A 17 -3.01 -21.89 -16.30
N MET A 18 -2.71 -20.71 -15.76
CA MET A 18 -3.37 -19.47 -16.16
C MET A 18 -2.89 -18.97 -17.52
N SER A 19 -1.64 -19.24 -17.89
CA SER A 19 -1.14 -19.00 -19.24
C SER A 19 -1.80 -19.91 -20.27
N GLU A 20 -2.00 -21.19 -19.96
CA GLU A 20 -2.71 -22.14 -20.82
C GLU A 20 -4.18 -21.74 -21.02
N SER A 21 -4.78 -21.15 -20.00
CA SER A 21 -6.16 -20.63 -20.02
C SER A 21 -6.29 -19.28 -20.74
N GLY A 22 -5.19 -18.67 -21.18
CA GLY A 22 -5.17 -17.39 -21.91
C GLY A 22 -5.33 -16.14 -21.04
N PHE A 23 -5.33 -16.27 -19.70
CA PHE A 23 -5.36 -15.14 -18.78
C PHE A 23 -4.00 -14.45 -18.66
N LEU A 24 -2.92 -15.24 -18.78
CA LEU A 24 -1.54 -14.74 -18.79
C LEU A 24 -0.91 -14.97 -20.17
N GLU A 25 -0.02 -14.05 -20.54
CA GLU A 25 0.84 -14.19 -21.70
C GLU A 25 2.25 -14.56 -21.23
N LYS A 26 2.71 -15.78 -21.53
CA LYS A 26 4.12 -16.16 -21.37
C LYS A 26 4.91 -15.71 -22.60
N ARG A 27 5.92 -14.86 -22.39
CA ARG A 27 6.75 -14.33 -23.48
C ARG A 27 8.04 -15.12 -23.67
N ASN A 28 8.76 -14.84 -24.75
CA ASN A 28 10.02 -15.51 -25.14
C ASN A 28 11.13 -15.40 -24.09
N ASN A 29 11.05 -14.44 -23.18
CA ASN A 29 11.97 -14.27 -22.05
C ASN A 29 11.64 -15.21 -20.87
N GLY A 30 10.60 -16.02 -20.97
CA GLY A 30 10.16 -16.96 -19.94
C GLY A 30 9.22 -16.36 -18.89
N TYR A 31 8.99 -15.04 -18.92
CA TYR A 31 8.19 -14.33 -17.92
C TYR A 31 6.70 -14.29 -18.30
N PHE A 32 5.85 -14.24 -17.27
CA PHE A 32 4.40 -14.12 -17.40
C PHE A 32 3.95 -12.66 -17.27
N TYR A 33 3.01 -12.28 -18.14
CA TYR A 33 2.44 -10.94 -18.18
C TYR A 33 0.91 -11.00 -18.09
N THR A 34 0.32 -10.02 -17.44
CA THR A 34 -1.14 -9.79 -17.43
C THR A 34 -1.44 -8.35 -17.78
N SER A 35 -2.64 -8.10 -18.31
CA SER A 35 -3.17 -6.74 -18.37
C SER A 35 -3.82 -6.44 -17.03
N SER A 36 -3.24 -5.52 -16.25
CA SER A 36 -3.84 -5.05 -15.00
C SER A 36 -5.27 -4.58 -15.27
N VAL A 37 -6.22 -5.13 -14.52
CA VAL A 37 -7.65 -4.82 -14.65
C VAL A 37 -7.92 -3.35 -14.38
N LEU A 38 -7.18 -2.76 -13.43
CA LEU A 38 -7.36 -1.40 -12.97
C LEU A 38 -6.78 -0.36 -13.93
N GLU A 39 -5.66 -0.68 -14.58
CA GLU A 39 -4.88 0.29 -15.34
C GLU A 39 -4.86 0.02 -16.85
N LYS A 40 -5.38 -1.13 -17.29
CA LYS A 40 -5.27 -1.64 -18.68
C LYS A 40 -3.81 -1.62 -19.19
N LYS A 41 -2.87 -1.76 -18.27
CA LYS A 41 -1.43 -1.76 -18.53
C LYS A 41 -0.89 -3.17 -18.40
N GLN A 42 0.03 -3.53 -19.28
CA GLN A 42 0.78 -4.78 -19.17
C GLN A 42 1.71 -4.74 -17.97
N VAL A 43 1.60 -5.74 -17.09
CA VAL A 43 2.39 -5.91 -15.88
C VAL A 43 3.02 -7.29 -15.89
N CYS A 44 4.33 -7.35 -15.64
CA CYS A 44 5.06 -8.59 -15.43
C CYS A 44 4.81 -9.10 -14.01
N ILE A 45 4.47 -10.38 -13.86
CA ILE A 45 4.15 -10.97 -12.56
C ILE A 45 5.37 -10.94 -11.62
N ASP A 46 6.57 -11.22 -12.13
CA ASP A 46 7.78 -11.21 -11.32
C ASP A 46 8.20 -9.81 -10.91
N ASP A 47 8.02 -8.81 -11.78
CA ASP A 47 8.29 -7.41 -11.43
C ASP A 47 7.32 -6.94 -10.34
N TYR A 48 6.03 -7.33 -10.43
CA TYR A 48 5.03 -7.05 -9.40
C TYR A 48 5.42 -7.65 -8.04
N TYR A 49 5.80 -8.93 -7.99
CA TYR A 49 6.25 -9.53 -6.73
C TYR A 49 7.54 -8.89 -6.20
N SER A 50 8.50 -8.59 -7.08
CA SER A 50 9.74 -7.91 -6.71
C SER A 50 9.48 -6.51 -6.17
N PHE A 51 8.49 -5.81 -6.73
CA PHE A 51 8.01 -4.51 -6.25
C PHE A 51 7.46 -4.63 -4.82
N LEU A 52 6.54 -5.57 -4.56
CA LEU A 52 5.94 -5.75 -3.24
C LEU A 52 6.98 -6.11 -2.16
N GLU A 53 7.97 -6.93 -2.50
CA GLU A 53 9.07 -7.28 -1.59
C GLU A 53 9.86 -6.02 -1.19
N LYS A 54 10.28 -5.19 -2.17
CA LYS A 54 11.01 -3.95 -1.92
C LYS A 54 10.20 -2.94 -1.11
N VAL A 55 8.91 -2.80 -1.43
CA VAL A 55 8.00 -1.91 -0.71
C VAL A 55 7.86 -2.34 0.75
N ALA A 56 7.72 -3.64 1.01
CA ALA A 56 7.61 -4.15 2.36
C ALA A 56 8.89 -3.94 3.18
N GLU A 57 10.06 -4.19 2.59
CA GLU A 57 11.36 -3.90 3.21
C GLU A 57 11.50 -2.42 3.57
N LEU A 58 11.17 -1.53 2.63
CA LEU A 58 11.26 -0.09 2.84
C LEU A 58 10.26 0.39 3.92
N ALA A 59 9.04 -0.15 3.92
CA ALA A 59 8.01 0.17 4.90
C ALA A 59 8.47 -0.19 6.32
N ILE A 60 9.01 -1.39 6.53
CA ILE A 60 9.56 -1.81 7.83
C ILE A 60 10.72 -0.90 8.25
N TYR A 61 11.63 -0.60 7.32
CA TYR A 61 12.78 0.27 7.62
C TYR A 61 12.35 1.68 8.04
N LYS A 62 11.44 2.30 7.28
CA LYS A 62 10.89 3.63 7.57
C LYS A 62 10.09 3.63 8.87
N GLN A 63 9.28 2.60 9.11
CA GLN A 63 8.54 2.43 10.36
C GLN A 63 9.50 2.35 11.55
N LYS A 64 10.58 1.58 11.46
CA LYS A 64 11.58 1.46 12.52
C LYS A 64 12.24 2.80 12.85
N ILE A 65 12.60 3.59 11.84
CA ILE A 65 13.14 4.95 12.05
C ILE A 65 12.15 5.82 12.84
N VAL A 66 10.86 5.76 12.48
CA VAL A 66 9.82 6.52 13.17
C VAL A 66 9.62 6.02 14.60
N ASP A 67 9.60 4.71 14.83
CA ASP A 67 9.49 4.12 16.16
C ASP A 67 10.68 4.52 17.05
N ASP A 68 11.89 4.57 16.50
CA ASP A 68 13.07 5.03 17.25
C ASP A 68 13.00 6.53 17.59
N LYS A 69 12.43 7.36 16.69
CA LYS A 69 12.13 8.78 16.99
C LYS A 69 11.07 8.94 18.08
N ILE A 70 10.02 8.11 18.08
CA ILE A 70 8.96 8.14 19.10
C ILE A 70 9.51 7.81 20.48
N LYS A 71 10.43 6.84 20.59
CA LYS A 71 11.02 6.41 21.87
C LYS A 71 11.83 7.52 22.57
N ILE A 72 12.45 8.41 21.80
CA ILE A 72 13.27 9.50 22.32
C ILE A 72 12.48 10.80 22.50
N CYS A 73 11.19 10.84 22.13
CA CYS A 73 10.35 12.02 22.31
C CYS A 73 9.88 12.16 23.75
N ASP A 74 10.06 13.36 24.30
CA ASP A 74 9.62 13.69 25.66
C ASP A 74 8.10 13.63 25.80
N PHE A 75 7.62 13.46 27.03
CA PHE A 75 6.18 13.39 27.33
C PHE A 75 5.43 14.65 26.85
N ASN A 76 6.07 15.81 26.91
CA ASN A 76 5.46 17.10 26.55
C ASN A 76 5.49 17.41 25.04
N GLU A 77 6.13 16.59 24.20
CA GLU A 77 6.19 16.78 22.74
C GLU A 77 4.98 16.14 22.03
N PHE A 78 3.75 16.49 22.45
CA PHE A 78 2.54 15.83 21.96
C PHE A 78 2.27 16.04 20.46
N GLU A 79 2.54 17.23 19.91
CA GLU A 79 2.41 17.52 18.47
C GLU A 79 3.33 16.63 17.63
N LYS A 80 4.62 16.64 17.98
CA LYS A 80 5.64 15.82 17.31
C LYS A 80 5.34 14.33 17.42
N LYS A 81 4.86 13.86 18.58
CA LYS A 81 4.43 12.45 18.75
C LYS A 81 3.25 12.12 17.84
N SER A 82 2.26 13.00 17.75
CA SER A 82 1.07 12.81 16.90
C SER A 82 1.46 12.74 15.42
N PHE A 83 2.32 13.65 14.96
CA PHE A 83 2.91 13.63 13.62
C PHE A 83 3.66 12.32 13.33
N LEU A 84 4.52 11.87 14.25
CA LEU A 84 5.25 10.61 14.10
C LEU A 84 4.30 9.40 14.09
N TYR A 85 3.24 9.41 14.89
CA TYR A 85 2.24 8.35 14.86
C TYR A 85 1.48 8.30 13.53
N ALA A 86 1.13 9.45 12.95
CA ALA A 86 0.53 9.53 11.62
C ALA A 86 1.46 8.95 10.54
N GLN A 87 2.75 9.33 10.54
CA GLN A 87 3.73 8.74 9.62
C GLN A 87 3.86 7.23 9.79
N ARG A 88 3.92 6.77 11.05
CA ARG A 88 4.01 5.35 11.37
C ARG A 88 2.80 4.58 10.84
N TYR A 89 1.60 5.15 10.96
CA TYR A 89 0.38 4.54 10.48
C TYR A 89 0.44 4.29 8.97
N ILE A 90 0.85 5.30 8.18
CA ILE A 90 0.99 5.16 6.72
C ILE A 90 1.97 4.03 6.37
N TYR A 91 3.17 4.01 6.98
CA TYR A 91 4.15 2.95 6.70
C TYR A 91 3.65 1.56 7.11
N LYS A 92 2.97 1.45 8.25
CA LYS A 92 2.35 0.20 8.70
C LYS A 92 1.27 -0.27 7.72
N LEU A 93 0.43 0.65 7.24
CA LEU A 93 -0.61 0.36 6.25
C LEU A 93 0.01 -0.14 4.94
N ILE A 94 1.06 0.53 4.43
CA ILE A 94 1.79 0.11 3.24
C ILE A 94 2.31 -1.32 3.40
N PHE A 95 2.94 -1.65 4.54
CA PHE A 95 3.43 -2.99 4.81
C PHE A 95 2.31 -4.04 4.80
N ILE A 96 1.22 -3.78 5.54
CA ILE A 96 0.07 -4.70 5.62
C ILE A 96 -0.53 -4.95 4.25
N GLN A 97 -0.70 -3.90 3.44
CA GLN A 97 -1.21 -4.06 2.08
C GLN A 97 -0.22 -4.83 1.22
N ALA A 98 1.08 -4.50 1.25
CA ALA A 98 2.07 -5.23 0.47
C ALA A 98 2.04 -6.74 0.78
N GLU A 99 1.90 -7.11 2.05
CA GLU A 99 1.76 -8.50 2.47
C GLU A 99 0.47 -9.15 1.95
N LEU A 100 -0.66 -8.46 2.10
CA LEU A 100 -1.97 -8.93 1.64
C LEU A 100 -1.92 -9.22 0.14
N TYR A 101 -1.44 -8.25 -0.66
CA TYR A 101 -1.32 -8.36 -2.11
C TYR A 101 -0.27 -9.38 -2.55
N TYR A 102 0.78 -9.61 -1.76
CA TYR A 102 1.81 -10.60 -2.05
C TYR A 102 1.32 -12.04 -1.83
N THR A 103 0.49 -12.26 -0.81
CA THR A 103 -0.03 -13.60 -0.45
C THR A 103 -1.35 -13.94 -1.11
N HIS A 104 -2.01 -12.97 -1.74
CA HIS A 104 -3.31 -13.17 -2.37
C HIS A 104 -3.22 -14.08 -3.59
N LYS A 105 -4.04 -15.14 -3.61
CA LYS A 105 -4.03 -16.20 -4.62
C LYS A 105 -5.32 -16.32 -5.43
N ALA A 106 -6.33 -15.48 -5.13
CA ALA A 106 -7.68 -15.70 -5.65
C ALA A 106 -7.96 -14.93 -6.94
N ASP A 107 -7.24 -13.83 -7.22
CA ASP A 107 -7.59 -12.94 -8.33
C ASP A 107 -6.37 -12.13 -8.85
N PHE A 108 -6.17 -12.13 -10.17
CA PHE A 108 -5.13 -11.36 -10.86
C PHE A 108 -5.48 -9.87 -11.01
N SER A 109 -6.71 -9.45 -10.68
CA SER A 109 -7.07 -8.04 -10.56
C SER A 109 -6.22 -7.28 -9.54
N TYR A 110 -5.60 -8.02 -8.60
CA TYR A 110 -4.66 -7.54 -7.60
C TYR A 110 -3.27 -7.27 -8.18
N VAL A 111 -2.96 -7.75 -9.39
CA VAL A 111 -1.72 -7.43 -10.09
C VAL A 111 -1.83 -6.07 -10.74
N MET A 112 -0.98 -5.16 -10.31
CA MET A 112 -1.05 -3.75 -10.65
C MET A 112 0.34 -3.11 -10.66
N SER A 113 0.42 -1.90 -11.21
CA SER A 113 1.63 -1.09 -11.11
C SER A 113 1.77 -0.44 -9.73
N GLU A 114 2.97 0.07 -9.48
CA GLU A 114 3.29 0.87 -8.29
C GLU A 114 2.34 2.07 -8.10
N TRP A 115 1.86 2.67 -9.20
CA TRP A 115 0.98 3.84 -9.17
C TRP A 115 -0.39 3.48 -8.61
N CYS A 116 -1.00 2.42 -9.16
CA CYS A 116 -2.28 1.94 -8.68
C CYS A 116 -2.19 1.45 -7.23
N PHE A 117 -1.10 0.76 -6.86
CA PHE A 117 -0.88 0.35 -5.48
C PHE A 117 -0.86 1.54 -4.52
N ALA A 118 -0.11 2.60 -4.87
CA ALA A 118 -0.03 3.80 -4.05
C ALA A 118 -1.39 4.53 -3.95
N SER A 119 -2.19 4.56 -5.03
CA SER A 119 -3.57 5.08 -4.98
C SER A 119 -4.47 4.29 -4.02
N ILE A 120 -4.31 2.96 -3.96
CA ILE A 120 -5.06 2.12 -3.01
C ILE A 120 -4.67 2.46 -1.57
N ILE A 121 -3.38 2.71 -1.29
CA ILE A 121 -2.94 3.17 0.04
C ILE A 121 -3.61 4.49 0.40
N SER A 122 -3.56 5.47 -0.51
CA SER A 122 -4.17 6.79 -0.30
C SER A 122 -5.67 6.69 -0.02
N GLU A 123 -6.38 5.87 -0.79
CA GLU A 123 -7.82 5.64 -0.60
C GLU A 123 -8.11 4.99 0.77
N LYS A 124 -7.28 4.06 1.21
CA LYS A 124 -7.43 3.43 2.54
C LYS A 124 -7.20 4.42 3.68
N VAL A 125 -6.24 5.34 3.53
CA VAL A 125 -6.04 6.42 4.50
C VAL A 125 -7.25 7.37 4.50
N ASN A 126 -7.74 7.78 3.33
CA ASN A 126 -8.91 8.66 3.21
C ASN A 126 -10.18 8.02 3.77
N ARG A 127 -10.39 6.73 3.52
CA ARG A 127 -11.49 5.97 4.11
C ARG A 127 -11.40 5.94 5.62
N PHE A 128 -10.21 5.66 6.15
CA PHE A 128 -9.99 5.69 7.59
C PHE A 128 -10.29 7.09 8.18
N LEU A 129 -9.86 8.17 7.53
CA LEU A 129 -10.20 9.54 7.92
C LEU A 129 -11.72 9.81 7.89
N GLY A 130 -12.44 9.28 6.89
CA GLY A 130 -13.88 9.40 6.77
C GLY A 130 -14.68 8.56 7.78
N GLU A 131 -14.21 7.35 8.09
CA GLU A 131 -14.87 6.41 9.02
C GLU A 131 -14.66 6.79 10.48
N ILE A 132 -13.51 7.38 10.86
CA ILE A 132 -13.28 7.88 12.24
C ILE A 132 -14.29 8.98 12.64
N GLY A 133 -14.96 9.61 11.66
CA GLY A 133 -16.10 10.50 11.92
C GLY A 133 -17.29 9.82 12.60
N GLU A 134 -17.39 8.48 12.61
CA GLU A 134 -18.59 7.75 13.04
C GLU A 134 -18.39 6.60 14.06
N GLU A 135 -17.18 6.40 14.62
CA GLU A 135 -16.77 5.34 15.60
C GLU A 135 -15.72 4.40 14.99
N PHE A 136 -14.84 3.85 15.85
CA PHE A 136 -13.76 2.87 15.58
C PHE A 136 -12.36 3.46 15.29
N LEU A 137 -11.57 3.51 16.36
CA LEU A 137 -10.13 3.30 16.26
C LEU A 137 -9.89 1.80 16.46
N ASP A 138 -9.47 1.11 15.39
CA ASP A 138 -8.97 -0.28 15.46
C ASP A 138 -7.98 -0.41 16.61
N GLU A 139 -8.16 -1.41 17.48
CA GLU A 139 -7.32 -1.69 18.66
C GLU A 139 -5.82 -1.81 18.32
N ASN A 140 -5.51 -2.08 17.05
CA ASN A 140 -4.15 -2.17 16.52
C ASN A 140 -3.52 -0.81 16.16
N ILE A 141 -4.29 0.27 16.18
CA ILE A 141 -3.82 1.63 15.91
C ILE A 141 -3.62 2.33 17.26
N LYS A 142 -2.38 2.37 17.72
CA LYS A 142 -2.00 3.28 18.81
C LYS A 142 -2.04 4.71 18.27
N VAL A 143 -3.20 5.35 18.43
CA VAL A 143 -3.48 6.75 18.05
C VAL A 143 -2.78 7.77 18.98
N GLY A 144 -1.97 7.27 19.92
CA GLY A 144 -1.38 8.09 20.97
C GLY A 144 -2.45 8.62 21.93
N GLU A 145 -2.07 9.62 22.71
CA GLU A 145 -2.94 10.26 23.71
C GLU A 145 -3.81 11.38 23.10
N PHE A 146 -3.59 11.73 21.82
CA PHE A 146 -4.22 12.89 21.15
C PHE A 146 -4.80 12.51 19.78
N PRO A 147 -5.96 11.84 19.75
CA PRO A 147 -6.56 11.35 18.51
C PRO A 147 -6.85 12.43 17.47
N SER A 148 -7.30 13.62 17.88
CA SER A 148 -7.60 14.72 16.95
C SER A 148 -6.36 15.21 16.21
N LEU A 149 -5.26 15.47 16.94
CA LEU A 149 -3.99 15.90 16.34
C LEU A 149 -3.43 14.84 15.40
N PHE A 150 -3.58 13.56 15.75
CA PHE A 150 -3.19 12.48 14.85
C PHE A 150 -3.98 12.48 13.54
N ILE A 151 -5.30 12.72 13.59
CA ILE A 151 -6.16 12.82 12.40
C ILE A 151 -5.73 14.02 11.56
N ASP A 152 -5.56 15.19 12.17
CA ASP A 152 -5.13 16.42 11.49
C ASP A 152 -3.80 16.20 10.76
N TYR A 153 -2.81 15.59 11.43
CA TYR A 153 -1.53 15.28 10.79
C TYR A 153 -1.64 14.18 9.74
N LEU A 154 -2.50 13.18 9.95
CA LEU A 154 -2.68 12.14 8.96
C LEU A 154 -3.27 12.70 7.67
N GLU A 155 -4.25 13.61 7.76
CA GLU A 155 -4.80 14.33 6.63
C GLU A 155 -3.73 15.21 5.95
N GLU A 156 -2.94 15.96 6.74
CA GLU A 156 -1.90 16.85 6.23
C GLU A 156 -0.79 16.11 5.46
N ILE A 157 -0.34 14.96 5.98
CA ILE A 157 0.89 14.31 5.49
C ILE A 157 0.63 13.15 4.54
N ASN A 158 -0.62 12.70 4.36
CA ASN A 158 -0.95 11.49 3.61
C ASN A 158 -0.28 11.47 2.23
N GLU A 159 -0.60 12.46 1.40
CA GLU A 159 -0.15 12.52 0.00
C GLU A 159 1.37 12.63 -0.10
N VAL A 160 1.96 13.56 0.65
CA VAL A 160 3.40 13.83 0.62
C VAL A 160 4.18 12.60 1.09
N THR A 161 3.72 11.93 2.15
CA THR A 161 4.37 10.73 2.67
C THR A 161 4.32 9.59 1.66
N ILE A 162 3.20 9.39 0.96
CA ILE A 162 3.07 8.37 -0.08
C ILE A 162 3.97 8.69 -1.27
N ILE A 163 3.97 9.92 -1.78
CA ILE A 163 4.82 10.35 -2.90
C ILE A 163 6.29 10.18 -2.58
N ASP A 164 6.72 10.64 -1.40
CA ASP A 164 8.10 10.51 -0.94
C ASP A 164 8.48 9.04 -0.74
N PHE A 165 7.54 8.19 -0.28
CA PHE A 165 7.78 6.77 -0.09
C PHE A 165 8.05 6.04 -1.40
N PHE A 166 7.23 6.29 -2.43
CA PHE A 166 7.38 5.67 -3.76
C PHE A 166 8.33 6.43 -4.69
N ASN A 167 8.91 7.55 -4.23
CA ASN A 167 9.80 8.42 -5.01
C ASN A 167 9.15 8.89 -6.33
N PHE A 168 7.87 9.26 -6.27
CA PHE A 168 7.17 9.80 -7.41
C PHE A 168 7.47 11.29 -7.62
N PRO A 169 7.37 11.81 -8.86
CA PRO A 169 7.45 13.24 -9.12
C PRO A 169 6.41 14.01 -8.29
N LYS A 170 6.76 15.19 -7.78
CA LYS A 170 5.85 15.96 -6.92
C LYS A 170 4.58 16.39 -7.65
N GLU A 171 4.65 16.54 -8.98
CA GLU A 171 3.54 16.86 -9.86
C GLU A 171 2.56 15.69 -10.05
N SER A 172 2.83 14.53 -9.44
CA SER A 172 2.02 13.33 -9.62
C SER A 172 0.76 13.29 -8.75
N ILE A 173 0.60 14.21 -7.79
CA ILE A 173 -0.60 14.33 -6.94
C ILE A 173 -1.87 14.30 -7.80
N ASP A 174 -1.92 15.09 -8.88
CA ASP A 174 -3.10 15.15 -9.76
C ASP A 174 -3.41 13.83 -10.50
N LYS A 175 -2.39 12.99 -10.72
CA LYS A 175 -2.56 11.69 -11.41
C LYS A 175 -3.10 10.62 -10.45
N PHE A 176 -2.76 10.69 -9.17
CA PHE A 176 -3.30 9.78 -8.15
C PHE A 176 -4.83 9.80 -8.10
N TRP A 177 -5.41 11.00 -8.22
CA TRP A 177 -6.86 11.22 -8.19
C TRP A 177 -7.62 10.63 -9.39
N GLN A 178 -6.94 10.35 -10.50
CA GLN A 178 -7.55 9.68 -11.65
C GLN A 178 -7.78 8.19 -11.39
N TYR A 179 -6.91 7.56 -10.60
CA TYR A 179 -7.02 6.15 -10.24
C TYR A 179 -7.99 5.92 -9.08
N THR A 180 -8.13 6.86 -8.13
CA THR A 180 -9.09 6.73 -7.02
C THR A 180 -10.54 6.72 -7.50
N GLY A 181 -10.90 7.53 -8.51
CA GLY A 181 -12.23 7.47 -9.14
C GLY A 181 -12.54 6.12 -9.81
N LEU A 182 -11.52 5.47 -10.39
CA LEU A 182 -11.60 4.14 -11.00
C LEU A 182 -11.71 3.04 -9.93
N ILE A 183 -10.95 3.15 -8.85
CA ILE A 183 -10.99 2.24 -7.70
C ILE A 183 -12.35 2.32 -7.01
N ASN A 184 -12.91 3.51 -6.80
CA ASN A 184 -14.22 3.70 -6.15
C ASN A 184 -15.42 3.18 -6.97
N ALA A 185 -15.29 3.14 -8.30
CA ALA A 185 -16.28 2.47 -9.15
C ALA A 185 -16.24 0.95 -9.00
N LEU A 186 -15.08 0.37 -8.65
CA LEU A 186 -14.85 -1.06 -8.56
C LEU A 186 -15.00 -1.61 -7.13
N THR A 187 -14.66 -0.83 -6.10
CA THR A 187 -14.89 -1.18 -4.68
C THR A 187 -16.36 -1.17 -4.28
N ARG A 188 -17.27 -0.67 -5.12
CA ARG A 188 -18.73 -0.91 -4.96
C ARG A 188 -19.13 -2.38 -5.15
N PHE A 189 -18.23 -3.22 -5.65
CA PHE A 189 -18.44 -4.66 -5.83
C PHE A 189 -17.73 -5.53 -4.78
N PHE A 190 -17.06 -4.93 -3.79
CA PHE A 190 -16.36 -5.61 -2.71
C PHE A 190 -16.93 -5.26 -1.34
#